data_AF-A0A6A6VQA5-F1
#
_entry.id   AF-A0A6A6VQA5-F1
#
_cell.length_a   1.000
_cell.length_b   1.000
_cell.length_c   1.000
_cell.angle_alpha   90.00
_cell.angle_beta   90.00
_cell.angle_gamma   90.00
#
_symmetry.space_group_name_H-M   'P 1'
#
loop_
_entity.id
_entity.type
_entity.pdbx_description
1 polymer ?
#
loop_
_entity_poly.entity_id
_entity_poly.type
_entity_poly.pdbx_seq_one_letter_code
_entity_poly.pdbx_strand_id
1 'polypeptide(L)' 'IFPLLEPVDLFNINSTEYPEAISIPREITDDDILGAIKTLPNDKAPGLDRIPNQCLKRTI' A
#
# COMPACT_ATOMS: atom_id res chain seq x y z
N ILE A 1 -21.69 -26.14 20.08
CA ILE A 1 -20.97 -25.76 21.32
C ILE A 1 -19.68 -25.09 20.88
N PHE A 2 -19.48 -23.82 21.25
CA PHE A 2 -18.21 -23.13 21.00
C PHE A 2 -17.13 -23.74 21.92
N PRO A 3 -15.90 -23.99 21.44
CA PRO A 3 -14.85 -24.50 22.29
C PRO A 3 -14.53 -23.47 23.38
N LEU A 4 -14.46 -23.93 24.63
CA LEU A 4 -13.86 -23.17 25.73
C LEU A 4 -12.36 -23.08 25.42
N LEU A 5 -11.88 -21.87 25.14
CA LEU A 5 -10.45 -21.62 25.02
C LEU A 5 -9.83 -21.73 26.42
N GLU A 6 -8.71 -22.45 26.53
CA GLU A 6 -7.93 -22.48 27.76
C GLU A 6 -7.43 -21.06 28.10
N PRO A 7 -7.26 -20.73 29.40
CA PRO A 7 -6.69 -19.46 29.80
C PRO A 7 -5.30 -19.31 29.18
N VAL A 8 -5.08 -18.23 28.42
CA VAL A 8 -3.76 -17.93 27.86
C VAL A 8 -2.80 -17.67 29.01
N ASP A 9 -1.73 -18.47 29.09
CA ASP A 9 -0.66 -18.25 30.06
C ASP A 9 0.13 -16.99 29.70
N LEU A 10 -0.13 -15.91 30.43
CA LEU A 10 0.53 -14.61 30.24
C LEU A 10 1.94 -14.57 30.83
N PHE A 11 2.43 -15.61 31.52
CA PHE A 11 3.79 -15.61 32.05
C PHE A 11 4.87 -15.70 30.97
N ASN A 12 4.52 -16.16 29.76
CA ASN A 12 5.48 -16.43 28.68
C ASN A 12 5.58 -15.30 27.63
N ILE A 13 4.95 -14.14 27.88
CA ILE A 13 4.99 -12.98 26.96
C ILE A 13 6.41 -12.45 26.73
N ASN A 14 7.31 -12.63 27.70
CA ASN A 14 8.69 -12.16 27.62
C ASN A 14 9.60 -13.06 26.76
N SER A 15 9.18 -14.30 26.45
CA SER A 15 9.89 -15.22 25.56
C SER A 15 9.30 -15.25 24.15
N THR A 16 8.35 -14.36 23.87
CA THR A 16 7.73 -14.25 22.54
C THR A 16 8.64 -13.41 21.64
N GLU A 17 9.34 -14.08 20.73
CA GLU A 17 10.11 -13.41 19.69
C GLU A 17 9.13 -12.87 18.64
N TYR A 18 8.90 -11.55 18.67
CA TYR A 18 8.13 -10.89 17.63
C TYR A 18 8.93 -10.91 16.32
N PRO A 19 8.30 -11.20 15.18
CA PRO A 19 9.00 -11.10 13.90
C PRO A 19 9.52 -9.66 13.72
N GLU A 20 10.66 -9.53 13.02
CA GLU A 20 11.21 -8.22 12.67
C GLU A 20 10.11 -7.35 12.07
N ALA A 21 9.99 -6.12 12.57
CA ALA A 21 9.00 -5.18 12.10
C ALA A 21 9.17 -4.99 10.59
N ILE A 22 8.14 -5.36 9.82
CA ILE A 22 8.13 -5.16 8.38
C ILE A 22 8.24 -3.66 8.13
N SER A 23 9.31 -3.26 7.44
CA SER A 23 9.48 -1.88 7.02
C SER A 23 8.36 -1.52 6.04
N ILE A 24 7.38 -0.75 6.53
CA ILE A 24 6.36 -0.18 5.66
C ILE A 24 7.09 0.88 4.81
N PRO A 25 6.99 0.81 3.47
CA PRO A 25 7.66 1.77 2.61
C PRO A 25 7.23 3.20 2.95
N ARG A 26 8.17 4.12 2.70
CA ARG A 26 8.05 5.56 2.95
C ARG A 26 6.70 6.11 2.47
N GLU A 27 6.18 7.06 3.22
CA GLU A 27 4.98 7.83 2.85
C GLU A 27 5.15 8.39 1.43
N ILE A 28 4.17 8.10 0.56
CA ILE A 28 4.16 8.60 -0.82
C ILE A 28 3.81 10.09 -0.78
N THR A 29 4.68 10.93 -1.31
CA THR A 29 4.44 12.38 -1.35
C THR A 29 3.70 12.78 -2.62
N ASP A 30 3.08 13.97 -2.61
CA ASP A 30 2.45 14.54 -3.81
C ASP A 30 3.47 14.69 -4.96
N ASP A 31 4.72 15.01 -4.66
CA ASP A 31 5.78 15.13 -5.66
C ASP A 31 6.09 13.78 -6.34
N ASP A 32 6.05 12.68 -5.58
CA ASP A 32 6.22 11.33 -6.14
C ASP A 32 5.09 10.99 -7.12
N ILE A 33 3.85 11.35 -6.76
CA ILE A 33 2.66 11.14 -7.59
C ILE A 33 2.75 11.97 -8.87
N LEU A 34 3.07 13.26 -8.74
CA LEU A 34 3.22 14.16 -9.89
C LEU A 34 4.38 13.72 -10.79
N GLY A 35 5.48 13.26 -10.22
CA GLY A 35 6.59 12.65 -10.93
C GLY A 35 6.15 11.46 -11.76
N ALA A 36 5.42 10.53 -11.16
CA ALA A 36 4.88 9.35 -11.84
C ALA A 36 3.95 9.73 -13.01
N ILE A 37 3.00 10.64 -12.80
CA ILE A 37 2.05 11.04 -13.85
C ILE A 37 2.79 11.69 -15.05
N LYS A 38 3.82 12.50 -14.79
CA LYS A 38 4.63 13.12 -15.85
C LYS A 38 5.30 12.09 -16.78
N THR A 39 5.71 10.94 -16.24
CA THR A 39 6.36 9.87 -17.03
C THR A 39 5.42 9.07 -17.93
N LEU A 40 4.10 9.19 -17.76
CA LEU A 40 3.16 8.42 -18.58
C LEU A 40 3.26 8.79 -20.07
N PRO A 41 3.23 7.84 -21.02
CA PRO A 41 3.19 8.15 -22.44
C PRO A 41 1.86 8.81 -22.83
N ASN A 42 1.91 9.92 -23.58
CA ASN A 42 0.72 10.69 -23.96
C ASN A 42 -0.20 9.91 -24.93
N ASP A 43 0.39 9.14 -25.85
CA ASP A 43 -0.34 8.51 -26.96
C ASP A 43 -0.58 7.02 -26.72
N LYS A 44 -0.48 6.57 -25.47
CA LYS A 44 -0.84 5.20 -25.10
C LYS A 44 -2.36 5.06 -25.10
N ALA A 45 -2.83 3.97 -25.70
CA ALA A 45 -4.25 3.63 -25.70
C ALA A 45 -4.80 3.56 -24.26
N PRO A 46 -6.01 4.08 -24.01
CA PRO A 46 -6.65 3.99 -22.70
C PRO A 46 -6.83 2.57 -22.20
N GLY A 47 -6.89 2.41 -20.87
CA GLY A 47 -7.20 1.14 -20.23
C GLY A 47 -8.69 0.79 -20.31
N LEU A 48 -9.12 -0.12 -19.43
CA LEU A 48 -10.53 -0.52 -19.32
C LEU A 48 -11.44 0.64 -18.90
N ASP A 49 -10.89 1.61 -18.18
CA ASP A 49 -11.57 2.86 -17.78
C ASP A 49 -11.84 3.82 -18.95
N ARG A 50 -11.19 3.59 -20.11
CA ARG A 50 -11.23 4.44 -21.31
C ARG A 50 -10.72 5.86 -21.09
N ILE A 51 -9.95 6.12 -20.02
CA ILE A 51 -9.41 7.44 -19.73
C ILE A 51 -8.03 7.59 -20.41
N PRO A 52 -7.83 8.59 -21.30
CA PRO A 52 -6.51 8.88 -21.86
C PRO A 52 -5.56 9.47 -20.83
N ASN A 53 -4.27 9.11 -20.90
CA ASN A 53 -3.23 9.67 -20.02
C ASN A 53 -3.14 11.21 -20.09
N GLN A 54 -3.51 11.79 -21.23
CA GLN A 54 -3.55 13.24 -21.42
C GLN A 54 -4.51 13.94 -20.44
N CYS A 55 -5.58 13.28 -20.01
CA CYS A 55 -6.50 13.81 -19.01
C CYS A 55 -5.83 13.96 -17.64
N LEU A 56 -4.94 13.03 -17.29
CA LEU A 56 -4.20 13.06 -16.02
C LEU A 56 -3.14 14.17 -16.01
N LYS A 57 -2.58 14.52 -17.17
CA LYS A 57 -1.53 15.55 -17.30
C LYS A 57 -2.06 16.97 -17.43
N ARG A 58 -3.32 17.18 -17.83
CA ARG A 58 -3.90 18.53 -17.98
C ARG A 58 -4.07 19.28 -16.66
N THR A 59 -4.11 18.55 -15.55
CA THR A 59 -4.36 19.10 -14.20
C THR A 59 -3.06 19.41 -13.46
N ILE A 60 -1.91 19.16 -14.08
CA ILE A 60 -0.55 19.33 -13.53
C ILE A 60 0.15 20.50 -14.21
#